data_AF-F7HB91-F1
#
_entry.id   AF-F7HB91-F1
#
_cell.length_a   1.000
_cell.length_b   1.000
_cell.length_c   1.000
_cell.angle_alpha   90.00
_cell.angle_beta   90.00
_cell.angle_gamma   90.00
#
_symmetry.space_group_name_H-M   'P 1'
#
loop_
_entity.id
_entity.type
_entity.pdbx_description
1 polymer ?
#
loop_
_entity_poly.entity_id
_entity_poly.type
_entity_poly.pdbx_seq_one_letter_code
_entity_poly.pdbx_strand_id
1 'polypeptide(L)'
;MIIKPTGPCLLPDPLQEPYYQPPYTLVLELTGVLLHPEWSTTFPLIDSVDPHGFISYRLFREATRYMNGHHVKDISCLNRDPARVVVVNCKKEAFRLQPYNGVALQPWDGNPDDRVLLDLSAFLKTIALNGVEDVRNILEHYALEDDPLAAFKQQQSRLEQEEQRRLAELSKSKKQNLFLGSLTSRLWSRSKQP
;
A
#
# COMPACT_ATOMS: atom_id res chain seq x y z
N MET A 1 20.04 5.91 26.18
CA MET A 1 18.87 5.82 27.08
C MET A 1 17.65 5.47 26.24
N ILE A 2 16.86 4.46 26.62
CA ILE A 2 15.62 4.08 25.92
C ILE A 2 14.45 4.59 26.76
N ILE A 3 13.63 5.46 26.20
CA ILE A 3 12.38 5.90 26.84
C ILE A 3 11.25 5.10 26.21
N LYS A 4 10.48 4.38 27.04
CA LYS A 4 9.33 3.56 26.59
C LYS A 4 8.08 4.45 26.48
N PRO A 5 7.09 4.07 25.63
CA PRO A 5 5.81 4.76 25.56
C PRO A 5 5.08 4.76 26.90
N THR A 6 4.12 5.67 27.05
CA THR A 6 3.35 5.89 28.28
C THR A 6 2.49 4.69 28.73
N GLY A 7 2.29 3.67 27.88
CA GLY A 7 1.52 2.46 28.20
C GLY A 7 1.94 1.23 27.40
N PRO A 8 1.55 0.01 27.85
CA PRO A 8 1.86 -1.25 27.16
C PRO A 8 1.07 -1.43 25.85
N CYS A 9 -0.18 -0.96 25.83
CA CYS A 9 -1.07 -0.93 24.67
C CYS A 9 -1.50 0.51 24.40
N LEU A 10 -1.30 0.97 23.17
CA LEU A 10 -1.57 2.33 22.72
C LEU A 10 -2.99 2.48 22.18
N LEU A 11 -3.60 1.40 21.69
CA LEU A 11 -4.97 1.38 21.18
C LEU A 11 -5.82 0.40 22.00
N PRO A 12 -7.13 0.69 22.16
CA PRO A 12 -8.06 -0.24 22.78
C PRO A 12 -8.24 -1.49 21.91
N ASP A 13 -8.87 -2.51 22.48
CA ASP A 13 -9.23 -3.73 21.74
C ASP A 13 -10.08 -3.40 20.51
N PRO A 14 -9.89 -4.12 19.38
CA PRO A 14 -10.78 -3.99 18.24
C PRO A 14 -12.24 -4.21 18.65
N LEU A 15 -13.15 -3.38 18.12
CA LEU A 15 -14.58 -3.54 18.43
C LEU A 15 -15.10 -4.87 17.88
N GLN A 16 -15.99 -5.50 18.64
CA GLN A 16 -16.69 -6.71 18.24
C GLN A 16 -17.96 -6.38 17.43
N GLU A 17 -18.56 -7.40 16.83
CA GLU A 17 -19.87 -7.31 16.18
C GLU A 17 -20.88 -6.62 17.13
N PRO A 18 -21.71 -5.67 16.64
CA PRO A 18 -22.06 -5.36 15.24
C PRO A 18 -21.18 -4.30 14.55
N TYR A 19 -20.07 -3.86 15.16
CA TYR A 19 -19.26 -2.78 14.61
C TYR A 19 -18.30 -3.29 13.52
N TYR A 20 -18.29 -2.63 12.36
CA TYR A 20 -17.32 -2.91 11.31
C TYR A 20 -15.92 -2.43 11.72
N GLN A 21 -14.95 -3.34 11.70
CA GLN A 21 -13.54 -3.02 11.86
C GLN A 21 -12.83 -3.15 10.52
N PRO A 22 -12.07 -2.13 10.08
CA PRO A 22 -11.23 -2.26 8.90
C PRO A 22 -10.27 -3.46 9.03
N PRO A 23 -10.08 -4.25 7.97
CA PRO A 23 -9.22 -5.45 8.02
C PRO A 23 -7.73 -5.13 8.17
N TYR A 24 -7.34 -3.86 8.00
CA TYR A 24 -5.97 -3.39 8.14
C TYR A 24 -5.92 -2.12 8.99
N THR A 25 -4.78 -1.90 9.65
CA THR A 25 -4.46 -0.66 10.35
C THR A 25 -3.40 0.11 9.57
N LEU A 26 -3.69 1.36 9.23
CA LEU A 26 -2.73 2.28 8.63
C LEU A 26 -2.23 3.26 9.69
N VAL A 27 -0.93 3.29 9.93
CA VAL A 27 -0.26 4.26 10.81
C VAL A 27 0.44 5.29 9.93
N LEU A 28 -0.17 6.46 9.79
CA LEU A 28 0.31 7.51 8.89
C LEU A 28 1.08 8.58 9.67
N GLU A 29 2.27 8.94 9.20
CA GLU A 29 2.95 10.17 9.63
C GLU A 29 2.14 11.39 9.19
N LEU A 30 2.04 12.40 10.05
CA LEU A 30 1.33 13.63 9.71
C LEU A 30 2.29 14.62 9.05
N THR A 31 3.43 14.88 9.68
CA THR A 31 4.40 15.88 9.24
C THR A 31 5.35 15.33 8.18
N GLY A 32 5.40 15.99 7.03
CA GLY A 32 6.13 15.56 5.85
C GLY A 32 5.35 14.58 4.95
N VAL A 33 4.16 14.13 5.33
CA VAL A 33 3.30 13.30 4.47
C VAL A 33 1.98 14.00 4.17
N LEU A 34 1.25 14.45 5.19
CA LEU A 34 -0.01 15.20 5.02
C LEU A 34 0.17 16.71 5.17
N LEU A 35 1.16 17.13 5.95
CA LEU A 35 1.49 18.52 6.22
C LEU A 35 2.93 18.81 5.82
N HIS A 36 3.22 20.04 5.39
CA HIS A 36 4.59 20.43 5.09
C HIS A 36 5.48 20.35 6.36
N PRO A 37 6.74 19.88 6.27
CA PRO A 37 7.62 19.71 7.43
C PRO A 37 7.87 20.97 8.28
N GLU A 38 7.77 22.14 7.67
CA GLU A 38 7.99 23.43 8.35
C GLU A 38 6.73 23.95 9.06
N TRP A 39 5.58 23.31 8.86
CA TRP A 39 4.34 23.75 9.48
C TRP A 39 4.23 23.25 10.92
N SER A 40 3.69 24.09 11.79
CA SER A 40 3.43 23.70 13.17
C SER A 40 2.23 22.76 13.25
N THR A 41 2.41 21.61 13.91
CA THR A 41 1.36 20.62 14.13
C THR A 41 0.44 21.06 15.28
N THR A 42 -0.43 22.04 15.02
CA THR A 42 -1.41 22.52 16.00
C THR A 42 -2.73 21.75 15.89
N PHE A 43 -3.48 21.64 17.00
CA PHE A 43 -4.78 20.96 16.99
C PHE A 43 -5.74 21.49 15.90
N PRO A 44 -5.91 22.81 15.70
CA PRO A 44 -6.77 23.33 14.64
C PRO A 44 -6.33 22.89 13.24
N LEU A 45 -5.03 22.79 13.00
CA LEU A 45 -4.51 22.31 11.71
C LEU A 45 -4.83 20.83 11.50
N ILE A 46 -4.65 19.99 12.54
CA ILE A 46 -5.02 18.56 12.48
C ILE A 46 -6.53 18.43 12.20
N ASP A 47 -7.35 19.22 12.88
CA ASP A 47 -8.81 19.20 12.68
C ASP A 47 -9.21 19.66 11.28
N SER A 48 -8.46 20.59 10.67
CA SER A 48 -8.69 21.02 9.28
C SER A 48 -8.28 19.97 8.24
N VAL A 49 -7.33 19.09 8.57
CA VAL A 49 -6.90 17.96 7.71
C VAL A 49 -7.94 16.84 7.73
N ASP A 50 -8.62 16.64 8.85
CA ASP A 50 -9.63 15.59 9.02
C ASP A 50 -10.99 16.13 9.50
N PRO A 51 -11.66 16.98 8.68
CA PRO A 51 -12.91 17.64 9.08
C PRO A 51 -14.07 16.67 9.25
N HIS A 52 -13.97 15.46 8.69
CA HIS A 52 -15.01 14.43 8.74
C HIS A 52 -14.70 13.29 9.71
N GLY A 53 -13.55 13.32 10.40
CA GLY A 53 -13.22 12.34 11.43
C GLY A 53 -12.88 10.94 10.90
N PHE A 54 -12.19 10.83 9.76
CA PHE A 54 -11.69 9.57 9.22
C PHE A 54 -10.54 8.98 10.06
N ILE A 55 -9.80 9.78 10.81
CA ILE A 55 -8.71 9.33 11.68
C ILE A 55 -9.29 8.74 12.97
N SER A 56 -9.18 7.43 13.14
CA SER A 56 -9.74 6.75 14.33
C SER A 56 -9.00 7.07 15.63
N TYR A 57 -7.67 7.22 15.58
CA TYR A 57 -6.83 7.50 16.75
C TYR A 57 -5.70 8.46 16.39
N ARG A 58 -5.45 9.44 17.26
CA ARG A 58 -4.33 10.39 17.13
C ARG A 58 -3.26 10.04 18.17
N LEU A 59 -2.12 9.56 17.70
CA LEU A 59 -0.97 9.23 18.55
C LEU A 59 0.12 10.29 18.38
N PHE A 60 0.64 10.78 19.51
CA PHE A 60 1.65 11.82 19.56
C PHE A 60 3.02 11.26 19.95
N ARG A 61 3.99 12.14 20.15
CA ARG A 61 5.40 11.81 20.42
C ARG A 61 5.57 10.89 21.63
N GLU A 62 4.71 11.02 22.63
CA GLU A 62 4.65 10.23 23.86
C GLU A 62 4.31 8.75 23.60
N ALA A 63 3.65 8.45 22.47
CA ALA A 63 3.32 7.09 22.05
C ALA A 63 4.50 6.36 21.37
N THR A 64 5.66 7.00 21.22
CA THR A 64 6.83 6.43 20.55
C THR A 64 7.92 6.01 21.54
N ARG A 65 8.76 5.04 21.14
CA ARG A 65 10.01 4.77 21.84
C ARG A 65 11.07 5.77 21.42
N TYR A 66 11.71 6.42 22.39
CA TYR A 66 12.88 7.23 22.10
C TYR A 66 14.16 6.39 22.22
N MET A 67 14.86 6.19 21.10
CA MET A 67 16.03 5.32 21.00
C MET A 67 17.08 5.96 20.10
N ASN A 68 18.30 6.13 20.64
CA ASN A 68 19.46 6.65 19.89
C ASN A 68 19.20 7.98 19.16
N GLY A 69 18.45 8.90 19.78
CA GLY A 69 18.14 10.19 19.17
C GLY A 69 16.87 10.19 18.29
N HIS A 70 16.27 9.03 18.03
CA HIS A 70 15.12 8.88 17.14
C HIS A 70 13.86 8.46 17.88
N HIS A 71 12.71 8.94 17.39
CA HIS A 71 11.40 8.43 17.77
C HIS A 71 11.03 7.25 16.90
N VAL A 72 10.73 6.13 17.53
CA VAL A 72 10.40 4.87 16.87
C VAL A 72 8.97 4.47 17.24
N LYS A 73 8.13 4.31 16.21
CA LYS A 73 6.75 3.81 16.29
C LYS A 73 6.80 2.30 16.44
N ASP A 74 6.74 1.81 17.68
CA ASP A 74 6.76 0.38 17.95
C ASP A 74 5.36 -0.24 17.76
N ILE A 75 5.22 -1.04 16.70
CA ILE A 75 3.95 -1.69 16.35
C ILE A 75 3.51 -2.68 17.44
N SER A 76 4.45 -3.27 18.19
CA SER A 76 4.09 -4.21 19.28
C SER A 76 3.28 -3.54 20.40
N CYS A 77 3.32 -2.21 20.48
CA CYS A 77 2.52 -1.43 21.43
C CYS A 77 1.14 -1.06 20.87
N LEU A 78 0.81 -1.30 19.59
CA LEU A 78 -0.46 -0.84 19.01
C LEU A 78 -1.68 -1.69 19.36
N ASN A 79 -1.51 -2.85 20.01
CA ASN A 79 -2.61 -3.81 20.21
C ASN A 79 -3.31 -4.18 18.88
N ARG A 80 -2.51 -4.41 17.83
CA ARG A 80 -2.95 -4.80 16.49
C ARG A 80 -2.04 -5.91 15.99
N ASP A 81 -2.57 -6.80 15.18
CA ASP A 81 -1.79 -7.84 14.51
C ASP A 81 -0.78 -7.20 13.53
N PRO A 82 0.54 -7.37 13.72
CA PRO A 82 1.54 -6.84 12.79
C PRO A 82 1.36 -7.31 11.35
N ALA A 83 0.74 -8.47 11.09
CA ALA A 83 0.45 -8.92 9.73
C ALA A 83 -0.58 -8.03 9.00
N ARG A 84 -1.31 -7.19 9.74
CA ARG A 84 -2.35 -6.29 9.25
C ARG A 84 -2.02 -4.81 9.42
N VAL A 85 -0.79 -4.46 9.80
CA VAL A 85 -0.37 -3.07 10.06
C VAL A 85 0.59 -2.56 9.00
N VAL A 86 0.29 -1.40 8.40
CA VAL A 86 1.20 -0.67 7.52
C VAL A 86 1.55 0.67 8.15
N VAL A 87 2.84 0.98 8.26
CA VAL A 87 3.36 2.26 8.75
C VAL A 87 3.87 3.07 7.58
N VAL A 88 3.32 4.25 7.36
CA VAL A 88 3.79 5.18 6.33
C VAL A 88 4.50 6.33 7.02
N ASN A 89 5.76 6.55 6.67
CA ASN A 89 6.58 7.61 7.25
C ASN A 89 7.55 8.20 6.23
N CYS A 90 8.07 9.39 6.50
CA CYS A 90 9.16 9.98 5.72
C CYS A 90 10.56 9.56 6.20
N LYS A 91 10.66 8.80 7.31
CA LYS A 91 11.92 8.36 7.91
C LYS A 91 11.92 6.85 8.17
N LYS A 92 12.89 6.11 7.61
CA LYS A 92 13.03 4.65 7.83
C LYS A 92 13.29 4.32 9.31
N GLU A 93 13.92 5.24 10.06
CA GLU A 93 14.19 5.08 11.49
C GLU A 93 12.90 4.99 12.32
N ALA A 94 11.80 5.58 11.84
CA ALA A 94 10.54 5.62 12.58
C ALA A 94 9.89 4.25 12.75
N PHE A 95 10.22 3.27 11.90
CA PHE A 95 9.70 1.90 11.98
C PHE A 95 10.82 0.87 12.06
N ARG A 96 12.01 1.26 12.51
CA ARG A 96 13.20 0.38 12.57
C ARG A 96 13.04 -0.90 13.40
N LEU A 97 12.06 -0.96 14.31
CA LEU A 97 11.77 -2.17 15.09
C LEU A 97 10.92 -3.19 14.32
N GLN A 98 10.23 -2.75 13.27
CA GLN A 98 9.43 -3.56 12.36
C GLN A 98 9.66 -3.09 10.92
N PRO A 99 10.86 -3.31 10.35
CA PRO A 99 11.25 -2.74 9.05
C PRO A 99 10.34 -3.18 7.89
N TYR A 100 9.77 -4.38 7.98
CA TYR A 100 8.86 -4.95 6.97
C TYR A 100 7.40 -4.53 7.13
N ASN A 101 7.11 -3.60 8.05
CA ASN A 101 5.79 -2.98 8.16
C ASN A 101 5.79 -1.54 7.63
N GLY A 102 6.93 -1.03 7.14
CA GLY A 102 7.09 0.37 6.78
C GLY A 102 7.08 0.63 5.26
N VAL A 103 6.51 1.77 4.87
CA VAL A 103 6.69 2.40 3.56
C VAL A 103 7.31 3.77 3.81
N ALA A 104 8.55 3.96 3.36
CA ALA A 104 9.24 5.24 3.44
C ALA A 104 8.89 6.09 2.21
N LEU A 105 8.29 7.25 2.44
CA LEU A 105 7.98 8.23 1.40
C LEU A 105 9.00 9.37 1.40
N GLN A 106 9.10 10.06 0.28
CA GLN A 106 9.79 11.35 0.26
C GLN A 106 8.95 12.39 1.03
N PRO A 107 9.58 13.26 1.86
CA PRO A 107 8.87 14.35 2.50
C PRO A 107 8.22 15.27 1.46
N TRP A 108 6.97 15.65 1.67
CA TRP A 108 6.29 16.61 0.83
C TRP A 108 6.94 18.00 0.96
N ASP A 109 7.26 18.60 -0.19
CA ASP A 109 7.95 19.89 -0.33
C ASP A 109 6.99 21.07 -0.53
N GLY A 110 5.68 20.82 -0.49
CA GLY A 110 4.66 21.85 -0.72
C GLY A 110 4.15 21.91 -2.16
N ASN A 111 4.69 21.11 -3.08
CA ASN A 111 4.25 21.09 -4.47
C ASN A 111 2.77 20.65 -4.58
N PRO A 112 1.86 21.49 -5.11
CA PRO A 112 0.44 21.15 -5.25
C PRO A 112 0.16 20.12 -6.36
N ASP A 113 1.10 19.93 -7.29
CA ASP A 113 0.98 18.94 -8.36
C ASP A 113 1.47 17.54 -7.94
N ASP A 114 2.00 17.41 -6.71
CA ASP A 114 2.44 16.15 -6.13
C ASP A 114 1.31 15.09 -6.14
N ARG A 115 1.67 13.86 -6.52
CA ARG A 115 0.73 12.73 -6.63
C ARG A 115 1.09 11.56 -5.72
N VAL A 116 2.05 11.71 -4.80
CA VAL A 116 2.55 10.61 -3.96
C VAL A 116 1.44 9.98 -3.13
N LEU A 117 0.52 10.78 -2.58
CA LEU A 117 -0.62 10.25 -1.83
C LEU A 117 -1.63 9.49 -2.70
N LEU A 118 -1.76 9.84 -3.99
CA LEU A 118 -2.59 9.07 -4.92
C LEU A 118 -1.94 7.72 -5.22
N ASP A 119 -0.63 7.70 -5.46
CA ASP A 119 0.13 6.47 -5.69
C ASP A 119 0.11 5.55 -4.46
N LEU A 120 0.27 6.12 -3.27
CA LEU A 120 0.12 5.41 -2.00
C LEU A 120 -1.28 4.82 -1.88
N SER A 121 -2.33 5.58 -2.23
CA SER A 121 -3.71 5.09 -2.18
C SER A 121 -3.92 3.91 -3.11
N ALA A 122 -3.32 3.92 -4.31
CA ALA A 122 -3.40 2.81 -5.25
C ALA A 122 -2.69 1.57 -4.68
N PHE A 123 -1.49 1.75 -4.14
CA PHE A 123 -0.72 0.69 -3.48
C PHE A 123 -1.50 0.02 -2.34
N LEU A 124 -2.02 0.82 -1.40
CA LEU A 124 -2.79 0.33 -0.26
C LEU A 124 -4.11 -0.34 -0.69
N LYS A 125 -4.79 0.21 -1.71
CA LYS A 125 -5.98 -0.41 -2.29
C LYS A 125 -5.66 -1.77 -2.92
N THR A 126 -4.54 -1.91 -3.63
CA THR A 126 -4.12 -3.21 -4.18
C THR A 126 -3.91 -4.24 -3.07
N ILE A 127 -3.27 -3.89 -1.95
CA ILE A 127 -3.13 -4.79 -0.79
C ILE A 127 -4.52 -5.19 -0.25
N ALA A 128 -5.39 -4.20 -0.03
CA ALA A 128 -6.70 -4.44 0.57
C ALA A 128 -7.61 -5.29 -0.32
N LEU A 129 -7.69 -4.99 -1.62
CA LEU A 129 -8.55 -5.68 -2.58
C LEU A 129 -8.11 -7.11 -2.89
N ASN A 130 -6.81 -7.39 -2.82
CA ASN A 130 -6.29 -8.77 -2.96
C ASN A 130 -6.39 -9.59 -1.67
N GLY A 131 -6.89 -9.01 -0.56
CA GLY A 131 -7.08 -9.72 0.70
C GLY A 131 -5.78 -10.25 1.30
N VAL A 132 -4.66 -9.54 1.11
CA VAL A 132 -3.33 -9.94 1.59
C VAL A 132 -3.37 -10.29 3.09
N GLU A 133 -3.08 -11.54 3.42
CA GLU A 133 -3.15 -12.02 4.81
C GLU A 133 -2.04 -11.43 5.68
N ASP A 134 -0.83 -11.30 5.13
CA ASP A 134 0.32 -10.71 5.79
C ASP A 134 0.97 -9.66 4.88
N VAL A 135 0.78 -8.40 5.23
CA VAL A 135 1.29 -7.25 4.45
C VAL A 135 2.82 -7.24 4.37
N ARG A 136 3.51 -7.86 5.33
CA ARG A 136 4.98 -7.83 5.40
C ARG A 136 5.62 -8.53 4.20
N ASN A 137 4.98 -9.55 3.65
CA ASN A 137 5.43 -10.24 2.44
C ASN A 137 5.49 -9.31 1.22
N ILE A 138 4.58 -8.34 1.16
CA ILE A 138 4.55 -7.34 0.08
C ILE A 138 5.53 -6.22 0.39
N LEU A 139 5.52 -5.71 1.62
CA LEU A 139 6.35 -4.58 2.02
C LEU A 139 7.85 -4.89 2.02
N GLU A 140 8.25 -6.11 2.39
CA GLU A 140 9.62 -6.56 2.32
C GLU A 140 10.19 -6.46 0.90
N HIS A 141 9.37 -6.76 -0.12
CA HIS A 141 9.78 -6.65 -1.52
C HIS A 141 10.21 -5.24 -1.91
N TYR A 142 9.60 -4.21 -1.31
CA TYR A 142 9.87 -2.80 -1.59
C TYR A 142 10.75 -2.11 -0.53
N ALA A 143 11.17 -2.82 0.53
CA ALA A 143 11.83 -2.20 1.67
C ALA A 143 13.21 -1.58 1.36
N LEU A 144 13.91 -2.16 0.38
CA LEU A 144 15.22 -1.71 -0.07
C LEU A 144 15.15 -0.68 -1.21
N GLU A 145 13.97 -0.43 -1.75
CA GLU A 145 13.79 0.57 -2.80
C GLU A 145 13.97 1.99 -2.23
N ASP A 146 14.54 2.87 -3.06
CA ASP A 146 14.66 4.29 -2.75
C ASP A 146 13.29 4.99 -2.84
N ASP A 147 12.49 4.58 -3.82
CA ASP A 147 11.09 4.95 -3.98
C ASP A 147 10.22 3.69 -4.14
N PRO A 148 9.60 3.20 -3.04
CA PRO A 148 8.80 1.99 -3.08
C PRO A 148 7.56 2.13 -3.96
N LEU A 149 7.00 3.34 -4.09
CA LEU A 149 5.80 3.57 -4.91
C LEU A 149 6.13 3.64 -6.40
N ALA A 150 7.28 4.21 -6.77
CA ALA A 150 7.76 4.14 -8.15
C ALA A 150 8.06 2.69 -8.57
N ALA A 151 8.74 1.92 -7.72
CA ALA A 151 9.00 0.50 -7.96
C ALA A 151 7.70 -0.30 -8.13
N PHE A 152 6.70 -0.04 -7.27
CA PHE A 152 5.37 -0.63 -7.39
C PHE A 152 4.69 -0.30 -8.72
N LYS A 153 4.67 0.97 -9.13
CA LYS A 153 4.09 1.40 -10.41
C LYS A 153 4.77 0.71 -11.60
N GLN A 154 6.10 0.65 -11.58
CA GLN A 154 6.86 -0.03 -12.62
C GLN A 154 6.50 -1.51 -12.71
N GLN A 155 6.33 -2.18 -11.56
CA GLN A 155 5.90 -3.57 -11.51
C GLN A 155 4.48 -3.76 -12.05
N GLN A 156 3.53 -2.88 -11.71
CA GLN A 156 2.17 -2.93 -12.27
C GLN A 156 2.18 -2.79 -13.79
N SER A 157 2.88 -1.77 -14.33
CA SER A 157 2.99 -1.58 -15.78
C SER A 157 3.64 -2.77 -16.49
N ARG A 158 4.63 -3.42 -15.87
CA ARG A 158 5.26 -4.62 -16.43
C ARG A 158 4.25 -5.76 -16.54
N LEU A 159 3.48 -6.03 -15.48
CA LEU A 159 2.48 -7.11 -15.47
C LEU A 159 1.38 -6.87 -16.51
N GLU A 160 0.91 -5.64 -16.66
CA GLU A 160 -0.07 -5.28 -17.69
C GLU A 160 0.45 -5.50 -19.12
N GLN A 161 1.71 -5.12 -19.38
CA GLN A 161 2.33 -5.35 -20.69
C GLN A 161 2.49 -6.85 -20.99
N GLU A 162 2.87 -7.65 -20.00
CA GLU A 162 2.98 -9.11 -20.13
C GLU A 162 1.61 -9.75 -20.41
N GLU A 163 0.56 -9.32 -19.70
CA GLU A 163 -0.80 -9.79 -19.92
C GLU A 163 -1.31 -9.42 -21.32
N GLN A 164 -1.11 -8.17 -21.76
CA GLN A 164 -1.49 -7.72 -23.10
C GLN A 164 -0.78 -8.51 -24.20
N ARG A 165 0.52 -8.79 -24.03
CA ARG A 165 1.28 -9.63 -24.96
C ARG A 165 0.71 -11.05 -25.02
N ARG A 166 0.44 -11.67 -23.87
CA ARG A 166 -0.16 -13.02 -23.79
C ARG A 166 -1.53 -13.08 -24.47
N LEU A 167 -2.39 -12.09 -24.24
CA LEU A 167 -3.71 -12.00 -24.89
C LEU A 167 -3.59 -11.80 -26.41
N ALA A 168 -2.63 -11.00 -26.87
CA ALA A 168 -2.36 -10.81 -28.28
C ALA A 168 -1.86 -12.08 -28.97
N GLU A 169 -0.99 -12.85 -28.32
CA GLU A 169 -0.50 -14.15 -28.80
C GLU A 169 -1.62 -15.19 -28.87
N LEU A 170 -2.44 -15.31 -27.83
CA LEU A 170 -3.62 -16.18 -27.82
C LEU A 170 -4.61 -15.80 -28.94
N SER A 171 -4.82 -14.49 -29.17
CA SER A 171 -5.66 -14.00 -30.25
C SER A 171 -5.10 -14.34 -31.64
N LYS A 172 -3.78 -14.20 -31.85
CA LYS A 172 -3.11 -14.60 -33.11
C LYS A 172 -3.19 -16.11 -33.35
N SER A 173 -2.91 -16.92 -32.33
CA SER A 173 -3.01 -18.39 -32.41
C SER A 173 -4.44 -18.84 -32.71
N LYS A 174 -5.45 -18.24 -32.06
CA LYS A 174 -6.86 -18.50 -32.32
C LYS A 174 -7.25 -18.13 -33.76
N LYS A 175 -6.80 -16.98 -34.27
CA LYS A 175 -6.99 -16.61 -35.69
C LYS A 175 -6.37 -17.66 -36.62
N GLN A 176 -5.10 -18.03 -36.43
CA GLN A 176 -4.43 -19.06 -37.26
C GLN A 176 -5.20 -20.40 -37.26
N ASN A 177 -5.66 -20.87 -36.09
CA ASN A 177 -6.45 -22.11 -36.00
C ASN A 177 -7.81 -22.01 -36.69
N LEU A 178 -8.52 -20.86 -36.61
CA LEU A 178 -9.76 -20.65 -37.35
C LEU A 178 -9.55 -20.61 -38.87
N PHE A 179 -8.46 -19.98 -39.34
CA PHE A 179 -8.12 -19.93 -40.76
C PHE A 179 -7.81 -21.34 -41.31
N LEU A 180 -7.05 -22.17 -40.59
CA LEU A 180 -6.77 -23.56 -40.97
C LEU A 180 -8.03 -24.44 -40.94
N GLY A 181 -8.89 -24.30 -39.93
CA GLY A 181 -10.16 -25.03 -39.85
C GLY A 181 -11.19 -24.65 -40.92
N SER A 182 -11.16 -23.42 -41.43
CA SER A 182 -12.00 -22.98 -42.56
C SER A 182 -11.54 -23.55 -43.91
N LEU A 183 -10.27 -23.91 -44.06
CA LEU A 183 -9.73 -24.45 -45.32
C LEU A 183 -10.06 -25.95 -45.46
N THR A 184 -10.05 -26.70 -44.36
CA THR A 184 -10.38 -28.12 -44.36
C THR A 184 -11.87 -28.39 -44.60
N SER A 185 -12.76 -27.50 -44.17
CA SER A 185 -14.20 -27.64 -44.46
C SER A 185 -14.55 -27.36 -45.92
N ARG A 186 -13.80 -26.48 -46.62
CA ARG A 186 -14.03 -26.18 -48.04
C ARG A 186 -13.53 -27.27 -48.99
N LEU A 187 -12.55 -28.06 -48.58
CA LEU A 187 -12.02 -29.16 -49.39
C LEU A 187 -12.92 -30.41 -49.39
N TRP A 188 -13.76 -30.59 -48.36
CA TRP A 188 -14.66 -31.75 -48.27
C TRP A 188 -16.04 -31.55 -48.93
N SER A 189 -16.43 -30.30 -49.20
CA SER A 189 -17.75 -29.98 -49.77
C SER A 189 -17.86 -30.14 -51.29
N ARG A 190 -16.77 -30.54 -51.99
CA ARG A 190 -16.72 -30.57 -53.47
C ARG A 190 -16.77 -31.97 -54.09
N SER A 191 -17.00 -33.03 -53.32
CA SER A 191 -16.99 -34.42 -53.81
C SER A 191 -18.37 -35.10 -53.92
N LYS A 192 -19.47 -34.33 -53.95
CA LYS A 192 -20.81 -34.87 -54.22
C LYS A 192 -21.61 -33.95 -55.14
N GLN A 193 -21.43 -34.12 -56.44
CA GLN A 193 -22.52 -33.92 -57.40
C GLN A 193 -22.51 -35.10 -58.39
N PRO A 194 -23.65 -35.76 -58.62
CA PRO A 194 -23.79 -36.95 -59.48
C PRO A 194 -23.63 -36.63 -60.97
#